data_AF-A0AAD4LB52-F1
#
_entry.id   AF-A0AAD4LB52-F1
#
_cell.length_a   1.000
_cell.length_b   1.000
_cell.length_c   1.000
_cell.angle_alpha   90.00
_cell.angle_beta   90.00
_cell.angle_gamma   90.00
#
_symmetry.space_group_name_H-M   'P 1'
#
loop_
_entity.id
_entity.type
_entity.pdbx_description
1 polymer ?
#
loop_
_entity_poly.entity_id
_entity_poly.type
_entity_poly.pdbx_seq_one_letter_code
_entity_poly.pdbx_strand_id
1 'polypeptide(L)'
;MSPTNNSFVVTVKLVHVFGGIYIWEWVSTVPFEWEVFTGRRRFRWSFIAYELCRTMALASIITLIAGFNLTHQFNCEAWFRALLVFSYLGVAFSSLLILLRGFVSFLPPICSLPLTKCRVAIWGRSLTVLVFTASVWLCNAGTAIFSVMQGSVVWVPAFNTCLITNTTRFRWGMTVNFITDVTLLTVMFAGVLNKRNTTGLWRVLYIQGLSWILVAALSEILPATLSWINIDDGWNLMFQTPHMVTMVIMATRVYRNLFEYINPTYHPRLPPPQITNTMPSGQVQVTVHKTVDIDLGLHPSVSDADMTRGEREAKEMQFVV
;
A
#
# COMPACT_ATOMS: atom_id res chain seq x y z
N MET A 1 -34.11 0.07 25.14
CA MET A 1 -33.15 -0.26 24.06
C MET A 1 -31.76 -0.04 24.63
N SER A 2 -31.03 -1.12 24.92
CA SER A 2 -29.72 -1.02 25.58
C SER A 2 -28.70 -0.36 24.63
N PRO A 3 -27.81 0.52 25.13
CA PRO A 3 -26.83 1.26 24.32
C PRO A 3 -25.89 0.36 23.50
N THR A 4 -25.72 -0.90 23.89
CA THR A 4 -24.94 -1.92 23.18
C THR A 4 -25.49 -2.27 21.79
N ASN A 5 -26.81 -2.16 21.57
CA ASN A 5 -27.45 -2.58 20.33
C ASN A 5 -27.12 -1.65 19.15
N ASN A 6 -26.97 -0.34 19.41
CA ASN A 6 -26.75 0.64 18.35
C ASN A 6 -25.34 0.52 17.77
N SER A 7 -24.34 0.32 18.62
CA SER A 7 -22.93 0.17 18.24
C SER A 7 -22.72 -1.01 17.29
N PHE A 8 -23.32 -2.15 17.58
CA PHE A 8 -23.24 -3.35 16.73
C PHE A 8 -23.83 -3.10 15.34
N VAL A 9 -25.03 -2.50 15.26
CA VAL A 9 -25.68 -2.20 13.97
C VAL A 9 -24.86 -1.20 13.15
N VAL A 10 -24.24 -0.21 13.80
CA VAL A 10 -23.33 0.73 13.14
C VAL A 10 -22.12 0.01 12.57
N THR A 11 -21.46 -0.87 13.35
CA THR A 11 -20.34 -1.69 12.87
C THR A 11 -20.72 -2.54 11.67
N VAL A 12 -21.86 -3.22 11.70
CA VAL A 12 -22.32 -4.05 10.56
C VAL A 12 -22.53 -3.18 9.31
N LYS A 13 -23.23 -2.04 9.42
CA LYS A 13 -23.45 -1.14 8.29
C LYS A 13 -22.13 -0.62 7.72
N LEU A 14 -21.21 -0.24 8.59
CA LEU A 14 -19.91 0.28 8.21
C LEU A 14 -19.08 -0.78 7.48
N VAL A 15 -19.06 -2.01 7.99
CA VAL A 15 -18.45 -3.16 7.33
C VAL A 15 -18.99 -3.38 5.92
N HIS A 16 -20.32 -3.30 5.73
CA HIS A 16 -20.92 -3.48 4.39
C HIS A 16 -20.51 -2.36 3.42
N VAL A 17 -20.46 -1.11 3.90
CA VAL A 17 -20.02 0.04 3.08
C VAL A 17 -18.57 -0.12 2.64
N PHE A 18 -17.65 -0.37 3.58
CA PHE A 18 -16.24 -0.55 3.26
C PHE A 18 -15.97 -1.83 2.46
N GLY A 19 -16.74 -2.89 2.72
CA GLY A 19 -16.71 -4.12 1.91
C GLY A 19 -17.13 -3.86 0.46
N GLY A 20 -18.20 -3.09 0.25
CA GLY A 20 -18.65 -2.67 -1.08
C GLY A 20 -17.61 -1.82 -1.82
N ILE A 21 -17.02 -0.83 -1.13
CA ILE A 21 -15.93 0.00 -1.68
C ILE A 21 -14.73 -0.88 -2.09
N TYR A 22 -14.37 -1.85 -1.25
CA TYR A 22 -13.27 -2.76 -1.55
C TYR A 22 -13.57 -3.67 -2.74
N ILE A 23 -14.77 -4.25 -2.82
CA ILE A 23 -15.20 -5.08 -3.95
C ILE A 23 -15.21 -4.25 -5.24
N TRP A 24 -15.70 -3.01 -5.18
CA TRP A 24 -15.67 -2.09 -6.31
C TRP A 24 -14.24 -1.82 -6.79
N GLU A 25 -13.33 -1.47 -5.88
CA GLU A 25 -11.92 -1.29 -6.20
C GLU A 25 -11.38 -2.57 -6.83
N TRP A 26 -11.61 -3.74 -6.21
CA TRP A 26 -11.14 -5.02 -6.72
C TRP A 26 -11.64 -5.30 -8.14
N VAL A 27 -12.92 -5.12 -8.44
CA VAL A 27 -13.46 -5.37 -9.80
C VAL A 27 -12.87 -4.38 -10.80
N SER A 28 -12.76 -3.10 -10.45
CA SER A 28 -12.24 -2.06 -11.34
C SER A 28 -10.79 -2.29 -11.78
N THR A 29 -10.04 -3.10 -11.04
CA THR A 29 -8.61 -3.32 -11.23
C THR A 29 -8.25 -4.67 -11.82
N VAL A 30 -9.24 -5.55 -12.06
CA VAL A 30 -9.06 -6.84 -12.75
C VAL A 30 -8.47 -6.68 -14.17
N PRO A 31 -8.84 -5.67 -15.00
CA PRO A 31 -8.28 -5.56 -16.34
C PRO A 31 -6.75 -5.41 -16.35
N PHE A 32 -6.20 -4.70 -15.37
CA PHE A 32 -4.76 -4.53 -15.21
C PHE A 32 -4.07 -5.87 -14.92
N GLU A 33 -4.64 -6.68 -14.02
CA GLU A 33 -4.09 -8.00 -13.67
C GLU A 33 -4.21 -8.98 -14.84
N TRP A 34 -5.32 -8.90 -15.57
CA TRP A 34 -5.53 -9.69 -16.77
C TRP A 34 -4.46 -9.40 -17.84
N GLU A 35 -4.06 -8.14 -18.03
CA GLU A 35 -2.94 -7.78 -18.92
C GLU A 35 -1.60 -8.40 -18.48
N VAL A 36 -1.35 -8.51 -17.18
CA VAL A 36 -0.14 -9.17 -16.66
C VAL A 36 -0.22 -10.69 -16.87
N PHE A 37 -1.37 -11.29 -16.58
CA PHE A 37 -1.57 -12.74 -16.70
C PHE A 37 -1.56 -13.20 -18.17
N THR A 38 -2.11 -12.40 -19.09
CA THR A 38 -2.05 -12.65 -20.54
C THR A 38 -0.65 -12.42 -21.16
N GLY A 39 0.34 -12.06 -20.34
CA GLY A 39 1.72 -11.88 -20.80
C GLY A 39 1.96 -10.61 -21.61
N ARG A 40 1.00 -9.67 -21.65
CA ARG A 40 1.22 -8.36 -22.29
C ARG A 40 2.23 -7.51 -21.53
N ARG A 41 2.48 -7.82 -20.25
CA ARG A 41 3.44 -7.16 -19.36
C ARG A 41 4.42 -8.18 -18.77
N ARG A 42 5.67 -7.76 -18.48
CA ARG A 42 6.69 -8.65 -17.91
C ARG A 42 6.30 -9.11 -16.50
N PHE A 43 6.26 -10.43 -16.28
CA PHE A 43 5.99 -11.02 -14.98
C PHE A 43 7.13 -10.74 -13.99
N ARG A 44 6.79 -10.35 -12.76
CA ARG A 44 7.74 -10.13 -11.66
C ARG A 44 7.28 -10.90 -10.44
N TRP A 45 8.19 -11.50 -9.68
CA TRP A 45 7.86 -12.21 -8.43
C TRP A 45 7.08 -11.35 -7.42
N SER A 46 7.31 -10.03 -7.40
CA SER A 46 6.54 -9.12 -6.55
C SER A 46 5.07 -9.01 -6.93
N PHE A 47 4.68 -9.42 -8.13
CA PHE A 47 3.28 -9.47 -8.57
C PHE A 47 2.51 -10.58 -7.85
N ILE A 48 3.14 -11.72 -7.53
CA ILE A 48 2.48 -12.81 -6.79
C ILE A 48 2.10 -12.34 -5.38
N ALA A 49 3.01 -11.66 -4.67
CA ALA A 49 2.70 -11.10 -3.36
C ALA A 49 1.60 -10.02 -3.42
N TYR A 50 1.51 -9.30 -4.54
CA TYR A 50 0.47 -8.30 -4.78
C TYR A 50 -0.90 -8.95 -4.96
N GLU A 51 -0.97 -9.99 -5.80
CA GLU A 51 -2.18 -10.77 -6.03
C GLU A 51 -2.63 -11.49 -4.75
N LEU A 52 -1.71 -12.10 -4.00
CA LEU A 52 -2.01 -12.77 -2.73
C LEU A 52 -2.54 -11.81 -1.67
N CYS A 53 -1.91 -10.64 -1.50
CA CYS A 53 -2.41 -9.61 -0.58
C CYS A 53 -3.85 -9.23 -0.88
N ARG A 54 -4.14 -8.99 -2.17
CA ARG A 54 -5.46 -8.56 -2.64
C ARG A 54 -6.52 -9.67 -2.55
N THR A 55 -6.19 -10.89 -2.93
CA THR A 55 -7.13 -12.03 -2.86
C THR A 55 -7.44 -12.42 -1.41
N MET A 56 -6.45 -12.38 -0.51
CA MET A 56 -6.67 -12.65 0.92
C MET A 56 -7.53 -11.58 1.60
N ALA A 57 -7.35 -10.31 1.23
CA ALA A 57 -8.22 -9.23 1.70
C ALA A 57 -9.65 -9.33 1.14
N LEU A 58 -9.82 -9.79 -0.10
CA LEU A 58 -11.16 -10.09 -0.63
C LEU A 58 -11.81 -11.26 0.13
N ALA A 59 -11.05 -12.33 0.37
CA ALA A 59 -11.52 -13.49 1.13
C ALA A 59 -11.93 -13.09 2.57
N SER A 60 -11.17 -12.20 3.23
CA SER A 60 -11.53 -11.71 4.56
C SER A 60 -12.82 -10.90 4.55
N ILE A 61 -13.01 -10.00 3.58
CA ILE A 61 -14.25 -9.21 3.44
C ILE A 61 -15.47 -10.10 3.13
N ILE A 62 -15.33 -11.08 2.23
CA ILE A 62 -16.41 -12.03 1.93
C ILE A 62 -16.76 -12.85 3.18
N THR A 63 -15.75 -13.34 3.89
CA THR A 63 -15.95 -14.11 5.14
C THR A 63 -16.65 -13.24 6.19
N LEU A 64 -16.27 -11.96 6.31
CA LEU A 64 -16.87 -11.00 7.23
C LEU A 64 -18.35 -10.75 6.92
N ILE A 65 -18.70 -10.50 5.65
CA ILE A 65 -20.09 -10.31 5.21
C ILE A 65 -20.91 -11.59 5.42
N ALA A 66 -20.36 -12.75 5.07
CA ALA A 66 -21.02 -14.04 5.25
C ALA A 66 -21.35 -14.31 6.72
N GLY A 67 -20.45 -13.96 7.64
CA GLY A 67 -20.68 -14.15 9.06
C GLY A 67 -21.79 -13.29 9.66
N PHE A 68 -21.93 -12.05 9.18
CA PHE A 68 -23.01 -11.17 9.63
C PHE A 68 -24.37 -11.48 9.00
N ASN A 69 -24.40 -12.22 7.89
CA ASN A 69 -25.62 -12.60 7.18
C ASN A 69 -26.05 -14.05 7.47
N LEU A 70 -25.43 -14.71 8.44
CA LEU A 70 -25.76 -16.08 8.80
C LEU A 70 -26.99 -16.11 9.71
N THR A 71 -28.07 -16.75 9.27
CA THR A 71 -29.32 -16.85 10.06
C THR A 71 -29.40 -18.11 10.92
N HIS A 72 -28.54 -19.11 10.66
CA HIS A 72 -28.56 -20.42 11.31
C HIS A 72 -27.33 -20.63 12.21
N GLN A 73 -27.48 -21.47 13.23
CA GLN A 73 -26.39 -21.84 14.14
C GLN A 73 -25.24 -22.47 13.35
N PHE A 74 -24.05 -21.89 13.49
CA PHE A 74 -22.83 -22.33 12.84
C PHE A 74 -21.67 -22.29 13.83
N ASN A 75 -20.56 -22.94 13.49
CA ASN A 75 -19.34 -22.91 14.29
C ASN A 75 -18.70 -21.50 14.23
N CYS A 76 -19.16 -20.60 15.10
CA CYS A 76 -18.70 -19.21 15.20
C CYS A 76 -17.18 -19.10 15.37
N GLU A 77 -16.60 -20.03 16.13
CA GLU A 77 -15.16 -20.08 16.38
C GLU A 77 -14.38 -20.38 15.09
N ALA A 78 -14.82 -21.35 14.30
CA ALA A 78 -14.18 -21.69 13.03
C ALA A 78 -14.27 -20.54 12.02
N TRP A 79 -15.46 -19.91 11.93
CA TRP A 79 -15.67 -18.73 11.09
C TRP A 79 -14.74 -17.57 11.47
N PHE A 80 -14.68 -17.23 12.76
CA PHE A 80 -13.87 -16.13 13.24
C PHE A 80 -12.37 -16.39 13.07
N ARG A 81 -11.91 -17.62 13.32
CA ARG A 81 -10.51 -18.00 13.06
C ARG A 81 -10.17 -17.89 11.57
N ALA A 82 -11.05 -18.35 10.68
CA ALA A 82 -10.84 -18.20 9.24
C ALA A 82 -10.76 -16.71 8.83
N LEU A 83 -11.65 -15.88 9.36
CA LEU A 83 -11.66 -14.44 9.13
C LEU A 83 -10.34 -13.77 9.55
N LEU A 84 -9.85 -14.10 10.74
CA LEU A 84 -8.59 -13.56 11.25
C LEU A 84 -7.41 -14.05 10.41
N VAL A 85 -7.36 -15.33 10.04
CA VAL A 85 -6.29 -15.89 9.19
C VAL A 85 -6.23 -15.15 7.85
N PHE A 86 -7.35 -14.99 7.15
CA PHE A 86 -7.35 -14.27 5.87
C PHE A 86 -6.94 -12.80 6.03
N SER A 87 -7.41 -12.13 7.08
CA SER A 87 -7.05 -10.73 7.35
C SER A 87 -5.56 -10.57 7.64
N TYR A 88 -5.01 -11.39 8.54
CA TYR A 88 -3.59 -11.34 8.90
C TYR A 88 -2.68 -11.76 7.75
N LEU A 89 -3.07 -12.75 6.94
CA LEU A 89 -2.32 -13.10 5.73
C LEU A 89 -2.31 -11.94 4.73
N GLY A 90 -3.44 -11.27 4.51
CA GLY A 90 -3.51 -10.09 3.65
C GLY A 90 -2.54 -8.98 4.11
N VAL A 91 -2.56 -8.64 5.39
CA VAL A 91 -1.63 -7.66 5.98
C VAL A 91 -0.18 -8.12 5.89
N ALA A 92 0.10 -9.38 6.21
CA ALA A 92 1.45 -9.95 6.15
C ALA A 92 2.05 -9.88 4.74
N PHE A 93 1.26 -10.21 3.70
CA PHE A 93 1.66 -10.07 2.30
C PHE A 93 1.82 -8.62 1.87
N SER A 94 1.01 -7.69 2.38
CA SER A 94 1.18 -6.25 2.16
C SER A 94 2.54 -5.76 2.68
N SER A 95 2.90 -6.13 3.90
CA SER A 95 4.22 -5.80 4.47
C SER A 95 5.35 -6.55 3.75
N LEU A 96 5.09 -7.76 3.25
CA LEU A 96 6.04 -8.49 2.41
C LEU A 96 6.31 -7.77 1.09
N LEU A 97 5.34 -7.11 0.46
CA LEU A 97 5.56 -6.32 -0.77
C LEU A 97 6.59 -5.20 -0.56
N ILE A 98 6.55 -4.57 0.60
CA ILE A 98 7.51 -3.54 1.01
C ILE A 98 8.89 -4.19 1.19
N LEU A 99 8.97 -5.31 1.92
CA LEU A 99 10.20 -6.04 2.15
C LEU A 99 10.80 -6.55 0.84
N LEU A 100 9.99 -7.06 -0.09
CA LEU A 100 10.44 -7.59 -1.38
C LEU A 100 11.13 -6.52 -2.23
N ARG A 101 10.74 -5.24 -2.10
CA ARG A 101 11.49 -4.13 -2.74
C ARG A 101 12.92 -4.02 -2.21
N GLY A 102 13.17 -4.39 -0.95
CA GLY A 102 14.52 -4.51 -0.39
C GLY A 102 15.18 -5.87 -0.66
N PHE A 103 14.41 -6.96 -0.61
CA PHE A 103 14.90 -8.34 -0.63
C PHE A 103 15.26 -8.87 -2.03
N VAL A 104 14.72 -8.28 -3.11
CA VAL A 104 15.15 -8.60 -4.50
C VAL A 104 16.66 -8.38 -4.70
N SER A 105 17.33 -7.63 -3.81
CA SER A 105 18.77 -7.51 -3.80
C SER A 105 19.53 -8.67 -3.12
N PHE A 106 18.87 -9.59 -2.44
CA PHE A 106 19.49 -10.64 -1.61
C PHE A 106 19.15 -12.07 -2.04
N LEU A 107 18.17 -12.30 -2.93
CA LEU A 107 18.02 -13.65 -3.48
C LEU A 107 19.36 -14.08 -4.10
N PRO A 108 20.00 -15.16 -3.62
CA PRO A 108 21.15 -15.72 -4.29
C PRO A 108 20.72 -16.07 -5.72
N PRO A 109 21.57 -15.86 -6.75
CA PRO A 109 21.26 -16.28 -8.10
C PRO A 109 21.17 -17.82 -8.10
N ILE A 110 19.96 -18.36 -7.89
CA ILE A 110 19.68 -19.78 -8.15
C ILE A 110 19.61 -20.02 -9.68
N CYS A 111 19.66 -18.96 -10.50
CA CYS A 111 19.90 -19.05 -11.93
C CYS A 111 21.16 -18.28 -12.31
N SER A 112 22.16 -19.03 -12.73
CA SER A 112 23.39 -18.65 -13.41
C SER A 112 23.12 -18.03 -14.79
N LEU A 113 22.40 -16.91 -14.85
CA LEU A 113 22.20 -16.11 -16.06
C LEU A 113 22.72 -14.68 -15.85
N PRO A 114 23.73 -14.23 -16.62
CA PRO A 114 24.47 -12.97 -16.38
C PRO A 114 23.70 -11.67 -16.70
N LEU A 115 22.37 -11.70 -16.84
CA LEU A 115 21.58 -10.58 -17.37
C LEU A 115 20.71 -9.82 -16.35
N THR A 116 20.84 -10.09 -15.05
CA THR A 116 20.01 -9.39 -14.04
C THR A 116 20.81 -8.35 -13.23
N LYS A 117 21.35 -7.35 -13.94
CA LYS A 117 22.06 -6.21 -13.33
C LYS A 117 21.14 -4.98 -13.22
N CYS A 118 20.05 -5.11 -12.47
CA CYS A 118 19.26 -3.97 -11.97
C CYS A 118 18.74 -4.26 -10.56
N ARG A 119 19.66 -4.41 -9.60
CA ARG A 119 19.31 -4.40 -8.17
C ARG A 119 19.26 -2.95 -7.71
N VAL A 120 18.10 -2.30 -7.86
CA VAL A 120 17.85 -1.01 -7.22
C VAL A 120 17.67 -1.25 -5.73
N ALA A 121 18.80 -1.36 -5.01
CA ALA A 121 18.83 -1.35 -3.56
C ALA A 121 18.70 0.10 -3.09
N ILE A 122 17.47 0.50 -2.72
CA ILE A 122 17.15 1.82 -2.15
C ILE A 122 18.01 2.10 -0.91
N TRP A 123 18.30 1.07 -0.11
CA TRP A 123 19.30 1.15 0.96
C TRP A 123 20.59 0.52 0.46
N GLY A 124 21.68 1.30 0.37
CA GLY A 124 22.97 0.81 -0.07
C GLY A 124 23.47 -0.34 0.82
N ARG A 125 23.16 -1.58 0.43
CA ARG A 125 23.68 -2.86 0.95
C ARG A 125 23.85 -2.98 2.48
N SER A 126 23.15 -2.23 3.32
CA SER A 126 23.27 -2.38 4.77
C SER A 126 22.44 -3.58 5.22
N LEU A 127 23.11 -4.72 5.37
CA LEU A 127 22.50 -5.95 5.85
C LEU A 127 21.73 -5.74 7.16
N THR A 128 22.23 -4.83 8.01
CA THR A 128 21.63 -4.49 9.32
C THR A 128 20.18 -4.06 9.22
N VAL A 129 19.83 -3.15 8.30
CA VAL A 129 18.45 -2.67 8.17
C VAL A 129 17.55 -3.75 7.60
N LEU A 130 18.04 -4.55 6.66
CA LEU A 130 17.27 -5.67 6.13
C LEU A 130 16.94 -6.70 7.22
N VAL A 131 17.95 -7.11 8.00
CA VAL A 131 17.78 -8.07 9.10
C VAL A 131 16.85 -7.51 10.18
N PHE A 132 16.99 -6.23 10.52
CA PHE A 132 16.12 -5.55 11.47
C PHE A 132 14.65 -5.49 10.99
N THR A 133 14.40 -5.08 9.75
CA THR A 133 13.04 -4.99 9.21
C THR A 133 12.40 -6.38 9.06
N ALA A 134 13.19 -7.40 8.66
CA ALA A 134 12.72 -8.78 8.58
C ALA A 134 12.40 -9.38 9.95
N SER A 135 13.20 -9.11 10.99
CA SER A 135 12.94 -9.59 12.34
C SER A 135 11.69 -8.95 12.95
N VAL A 136 11.49 -7.65 12.73
CA VAL A 136 10.27 -6.92 13.13
C VAL A 136 9.03 -7.52 12.46
N TRP A 137 9.11 -7.81 11.15
CA TRP A 137 8.01 -8.46 10.42
C TRP A 137 7.70 -9.88 10.94
N LEU A 138 8.72 -10.70 11.19
CA LEU A 138 8.54 -12.05 11.77
C LEU A 138 7.92 -11.99 13.17
N CYS A 139 8.32 -11.01 13.98
CA CYS A 139 7.71 -10.76 15.28
C CYS A 139 6.22 -10.46 15.15
N ASN A 140 5.85 -9.56 14.23
CA ASN A 140 4.44 -9.23 13.98
C ASN A 140 3.63 -10.42 13.45
N ALA A 141 4.22 -11.24 12.57
CA ALA A 141 3.57 -12.46 12.10
C ALA A 141 3.36 -13.47 13.25
N GLY A 142 4.35 -13.62 14.13
CA GLY A 142 4.25 -14.49 15.31
C GLY A 142 3.17 -14.03 16.29
N THR A 143 3.12 -12.72 16.60
CA THR A 143 2.08 -12.16 17.47
C THR A 143 0.70 -12.21 16.83
N ALA A 144 0.59 -12.06 15.51
CA ALA A 144 -0.66 -12.26 14.79
C ALA A 144 -1.18 -13.69 14.94
N ILE A 145 -0.34 -14.71 14.71
CA ILE A 145 -0.71 -16.13 14.89
C ILE A 145 -1.15 -16.40 16.33
N PHE A 146 -0.40 -15.89 17.31
CA PHE A 146 -0.76 -16.01 18.72
C PHE A 146 -2.09 -15.32 19.06
N SER A 147 -2.41 -14.21 18.39
CA SER A 147 -3.68 -13.51 18.56
C SER A 147 -4.85 -14.33 18.00
N VAL A 148 -4.69 -14.99 16.85
CA VAL A 148 -5.73 -15.87 16.28
C VAL A 148 -6.14 -16.98 17.24
N MET A 149 -5.19 -17.55 17.97
CA MET A 149 -5.44 -18.68 18.89
C MET A 149 -6.19 -18.28 20.16
N GLN A 150 -6.25 -17.00 20.50
CA GLN A 150 -6.87 -16.52 21.75
C GLN A 150 -8.33 -16.07 21.60
N GLY A 151 -8.86 -16.06 20.37
CA GLY A 151 -10.21 -15.57 20.10
C GLY A 151 -11.33 -16.45 20.64
N SER A 152 -12.19 -15.88 21.48
CA SER A 152 -13.44 -16.52 21.93
C SER A 152 -14.65 -15.85 21.28
N VAL A 153 -15.51 -16.63 20.64
CA VAL A 153 -16.73 -16.14 19.98
C VAL A 153 -17.91 -16.98 20.43
N VAL A 154 -19.01 -16.31 20.78
CA VAL A 154 -20.22 -16.95 21.31
C VAL A 154 -21.38 -16.63 20.38
N TRP A 155 -22.23 -17.63 20.09
CA TRP A 155 -23.47 -17.41 19.35
C TRP A 155 -24.51 -16.73 20.24
N VAL A 156 -25.05 -15.60 19.78
CA VAL A 156 -26.09 -14.86 20.52
C VAL A 156 -27.43 -15.02 19.82
N PRO A 157 -28.39 -15.79 20.39
CA PRO A 157 -29.67 -16.07 19.75
C PRO A 157 -30.55 -14.82 19.59
N ALA A 158 -30.32 -13.76 20.37
CA ALA A 158 -31.10 -12.52 20.27
C ALA A 158 -30.90 -11.78 18.93
N PHE A 159 -29.75 -11.97 18.28
CA PHE A 159 -29.39 -11.31 17.02
C PHE A 159 -29.19 -12.28 15.86
N ASN A 160 -29.33 -13.59 16.11
CA ASN A 160 -28.97 -14.66 15.17
C ASN A 160 -27.58 -14.42 14.55
N THR A 161 -26.59 -14.07 15.36
CA THR A 161 -25.22 -13.80 14.88
C THR A 161 -24.19 -14.25 15.90
N CYS A 162 -22.96 -14.46 15.42
CA CYS A 162 -21.80 -14.67 16.26
C CYS A 162 -21.32 -13.33 16.85
N LEU A 163 -21.19 -13.26 18.18
CA LEU A 163 -20.63 -12.10 18.88
C LEU A 163 -19.22 -12.41 19.37
N ILE A 164 -18.28 -11.53 19.03
CA ILE A 164 -16.90 -11.61 19.50
C ILE A 164 -16.87 -11.12 20.94
N THR A 165 -16.35 -11.95 21.84
CA THR A 165 -16.28 -11.65 23.27
C THR A 165 -14.82 -11.65 23.72
N ASN A 166 -14.50 -10.93 24.79
CA ASN A 166 -13.14 -10.83 25.32
C ASN A 166 -12.12 -10.22 24.34
N THR A 167 -12.46 -9.09 23.72
CA THR A 167 -11.50 -8.34 22.88
C THR A 167 -10.26 -7.86 23.64
N THR A 168 -10.30 -7.88 24.98
CA THR A 168 -9.18 -7.61 25.89
C THR A 168 -7.90 -8.37 25.54
N ARG A 169 -8.01 -9.65 25.13
CA ARG A 169 -6.84 -10.48 24.78
C ARG A 169 -6.15 -10.03 23.49
N PHE A 170 -6.91 -9.42 22.57
CA PHE A 170 -6.39 -8.92 21.29
C PHE A 170 -5.63 -7.60 21.39
N ARG A 171 -5.78 -6.86 22.49
CA ARG A 171 -5.14 -5.54 22.67
C ARG A 171 -3.62 -5.59 22.50
N TRP A 172 -2.99 -6.62 23.05
CA TRP A 172 -1.55 -6.79 22.93
C TRP A 172 -1.13 -7.05 21.48
N GLY A 173 -1.85 -7.92 20.78
CA GLY A 173 -1.62 -8.17 19.35
C GLY A 173 -1.76 -6.91 18.50
N MET A 174 -2.83 -6.13 18.74
CA MET A 174 -3.07 -4.88 18.04
C MET A 174 -2.02 -3.81 18.35
N THR A 175 -1.57 -3.71 19.61
CA THR A 175 -0.52 -2.77 20.02
C THR A 175 0.83 -3.13 19.40
N VAL A 176 1.17 -4.42 19.36
CA VAL A 176 2.40 -4.88 18.70
C VAL A 176 2.35 -4.60 17.19
N ASN A 177 1.20 -4.81 16.54
CA ASN A 177 1.03 -4.47 15.13
C ASN A 177 1.28 -2.97 14.90
N PHE A 178 0.66 -2.11 15.72
CA PHE A 178 0.85 -0.66 15.65
C PHE A 178 2.31 -0.23 15.80
N ILE A 179 2.99 -0.75 16.82
CA ILE A 179 4.41 -0.43 17.03
C ILE A 179 5.26 -0.92 15.85
N THR A 180 4.95 -2.12 15.32
CA THR A 180 5.63 -2.70 14.17
C THR A 180 5.44 -1.82 12.94
N ASP A 181 4.20 -1.47 12.60
CA ASP A 181 3.87 -0.69 11.41
C ASP A 181 4.47 0.72 11.50
N VAL A 182 4.38 1.39 12.65
CA VAL A 182 5.07 2.67 12.88
C VAL A 182 6.59 2.54 12.70
N THR A 183 7.20 1.46 13.21
CA THR A 183 8.64 1.21 13.05
C THR A 183 9.01 0.99 11.58
N LEU A 184 8.26 0.15 10.87
CA LEU A 184 8.48 -0.13 9.45
C LEU A 184 8.31 1.12 8.59
N LEU A 185 7.23 1.89 8.81
CA LEU A 185 6.96 3.15 8.14
C LEU A 185 8.08 4.17 8.38
N THR A 186 8.56 4.29 9.62
CA THR A 186 9.64 5.21 9.98
C THR A 186 10.96 4.83 9.29
N VAL A 187 11.33 3.54 9.29
CA VAL A 187 12.53 3.06 8.61
C VAL A 187 12.45 3.28 7.09
N MET A 188 11.29 3.01 6.48
CA MET A 188 11.05 3.30 5.07
C MET A 188 11.20 4.79 4.76
N PHE A 189 10.59 5.64 5.57
CA PHE A 189 10.63 7.09 5.38
C PHE A 189 12.06 7.63 5.50
N ALA A 190 12.80 7.20 6.53
CA ALA A 190 14.21 7.51 6.69
C ALA A 190 15.04 7.06 5.48
N GLY A 191 14.73 5.89 4.90
CA GLY A 191 15.36 5.42 3.67
C GLY A 191 15.14 6.32 2.46
N VAL A 192 13.91 6.82 2.28
CA VAL A 192 13.58 7.74 1.19
C VAL A 192 14.28 9.09 1.36
N LEU A 193 14.36 9.60 2.60
CA LEU A 193 15.05 10.85 2.93
C LEU A 193 16.57 10.75 2.70
N ASN A 194 17.18 9.61 3.05
CA ASN A 194 18.62 9.43 2.93
C ASN A 194 19.10 9.32 1.47
N LYS A 195 18.22 8.90 0.54
CA LYS A 195 18.50 8.84 -0.90
C LYS A 195 17.97 10.06 -1.66
N ARG A 196 18.31 11.26 -1.18
CA ARG A 196 17.96 12.52 -1.84
C ARG A 196 18.66 12.62 -3.19
N ASN A 197 17.98 12.19 -4.25
CA ASN A 197 18.42 12.39 -5.63
C ASN A 197 17.62 13.52 -6.27
N THR A 198 18.27 14.30 -7.12
CA THR A 198 17.69 15.42 -7.88
C THR A 198 16.77 14.98 -9.03
N THR A 199 16.46 13.69 -9.15
CA THR A 199 15.62 13.17 -10.25
C THR A 199 14.13 13.42 -9.99
N GLY A 200 13.36 13.71 -11.04
CA GLY A 200 11.90 13.89 -10.95
C GLY A 200 11.16 12.68 -10.37
N LEU A 201 11.72 11.49 -10.51
CA LEU A 201 11.22 10.25 -9.89
C LEU A 201 11.21 10.33 -8.35
N TRP A 202 12.25 10.91 -7.73
CA TRP A 202 12.32 11.04 -6.27
C TRP A 202 11.18 11.91 -5.74
N ARG A 203 10.84 13.01 -6.44
CA ARG A 203 9.73 13.90 -6.06
C ARG A 203 8.38 13.17 -6.08
N VAL A 204 8.12 12.37 -7.12
CA VAL A 204 6.87 11.58 -7.22
C VAL A 204 6.81 10.54 -6.10
N LEU A 205 7.89 9.79 -5.89
CA LEU A 205 7.96 8.77 -4.85
C LEU A 205 7.84 9.36 -3.44
N TYR A 206 8.42 10.54 -3.21
CA TYR A 206 8.36 11.23 -1.93
C TYR A 206 6.94 11.70 -1.60
N ILE A 207 6.26 12.38 -2.54
CA ILE A 207 4.89 12.87 -2.32
C ILE A 207 3.91 11.71 -2.14
N GLN A 208 4.04 10.67 -2.97
CA GLN A 208 3.18 9.50 -2.89
C GLN A 208 3.46 8.66 -1.64
N GLY A 209 4.73 8.54 -1.23
CA GLY A 209 5.12 7.84 0.00
C GLY A 209 4.67 8.57 1.26
N LEU A 210 4.82 9.90 1.31
CA LEU A 210 4.42 10.71 2.46
C LEU A 210 2.90 10.69 2.69
N SER A 211 2.13 10.84 1.62
CA SER A 211 0.66 10.73 1.71
C SER A 211 0.22 9.35 2.19
N TRP A 212 0.90 8.28 1.77
CA TRP A 212 0.63 6.93 2.25
C TRP A 212 0.95 6.75 3.74
N ILE A 213 2.11 7.22 4.21
CA ILE A 213 2.50 7.14 5.64
C ILE A 213 1.46 7.85 6.51
N LEU A 214 1.01 9.03 6.10
CA LEU A 214 0.01 9.79 6.85
C LEU A 214 -1.32 9.04 6.94
N VAL A 215 -1.80 8.50 5.82
CA VAL A 215 -3.07 7.75 5.78
C VAL A 215 -2.96 6.46 6.59
N ALA A 216 -1.86 5.73 6.46
CA ALA A 216 -1.60 4.51 7.22
C ALA A 216 -1.64 4.79 8.73
N ALA A 217 -0.86 5.77 9.19
CA ALA A 217 -0.79 6.15 10.60
C ALA A 217 -2.17 6.57 11.14
N LEU A 218 -2.91 7.43 10.43
CA LEU A 218 -4.25 7.86 10.86
C LEU A 218 -5.22 6.69 10.93
N SER A 219 -5.17 5.78 9.94
CA SER A 219 -6.07 4.63 9.89
C SER A 219 -5.81 3.60 10.99
N GLU A 220 -4.59 3.55 11.55
CA GLU A 220 -4.21 2.60 12.59
C GLU A 220 -4.34 3.17 14.02
N ILE A 221 -4.14 4.49 14.19
CA ILE A 221 -4.35 5.17 15.48
C ILE A 221 -5.80 5.02 15.94
N LEU A 222 -6.77 5.08 15.02
CA LEU A 222 -8.21 4.97 15.34
C LEU A 222 -8.57 3.62 16.02
N PRO A 223 -8.32 2.45 15.40
CA PRO A 223 -8.60 1.17 16.06
C PRO A 223 -7.74 0.95 17.31
N ALA A 224 -6.47 1.38 17.31
CA ALA A 224 -5.60 1.22 18.47
C ALA A 224 -6.13 1.99 19.70
N THR A 225 -6.49 3.26 19.53
CA THR A 225 -7.00 4.09 20.63
C THR A 225 -8.32 3.55 21.18
N LEU A 226 -9.25 3.14 20.32
CA LEU A 226 -10.53 2.58 20.75
C LEU A 226 -10.36 1.26 21.50
N SER A 227 -9.47 0.40 21.02
CA SER A 227 -9.15 -0.88 21.66
C SER A 227 -8.58 -0.70 23.09
N TRP A 228 -7.83 0.38 23.33
CA TRP A 228 -7.31 0.73 24.66
C TRP A 228 -8.37 1.31 25.60
N ILE A 229 -9.28 2.15 25.08
CA ILE A 229 -10.35 2.76 25.90
C ILE A 229 -11.36 1.69 26.35
N ASN A 230 -11.60 0.65 25.55
CA ASN A 230 -12.46 -0.48 25.88
C ASN A 230 -13.87 -0.10 26.35
N ILE A 231 -14.59 0.64 25.53
CA ILE A 231 -15.98 0.99 25.83
C ILE A 231 -16.89 -0.22 25.64
N ASP A 232 -16.74 -0.93 24.51
CA ASP A 232 -17.54 -2.11 24.15
C ASP A 232 -16.81 -2.91 23.06
N ASP A 233 -17.04 -4.23 22.99
CA ASP A 233 -16.44 -5.11 21.98
C ASP A 233 -16.77 -4.65 20.54
N GLY A 234 -17.97 -4.09 20.32
CA GLY A 234 -18.39 -3.59 19.01
C GLY A 234 -17.62 -2.33 18.56
N TRP A 235 -17.29 -1.44 19.49
CA TRP A 235 -16.52 -0.21 19.22
C TRP A 235 -15.05 -0.53 18.95
N ASN A 236 -14.48 -1.49 19.69
CA ASN A 236 -13.09 -1.93 19.51
C ASN A 236 -12.83 -2.46 18.09
N LEU A 237 -13.86 -3.05 17.46
CA LEU A 237 -13.77 -3.66 16.12
C LEU A 237 -14.21 -2.73 14.98
N MET A 238 -14.93 -1.64 15.30
CA MET A 238 -15.61 -0.80 14.30
C MET A 238 -14.66 -0.24 13.23
N PHE A 239 -13.45 0.17 13.63
CA PHE A 239 -12.45 0.75 12.73
C PHE A 239 -11.42 -0.25 12.21
N GLN A 240 -11.50 -1.51 12.62
CA GLN A 240 -10.55 -2.53 12.16
C GLN A 240 -10.75 -2.89 10.68
N THR A 241 -12.00 -3.01 10.23
CA THR A 241 -12.30 -3.27 8.81
C THR A 241 -11.94 -2.08 7.91
N PRO A 242 -12.30 -0.82 8.24
CA PRO A 242 -11.84 0.36 7.51
C PRO A 242 -10.33 0.46 7.40
N HIS A 243 -9.62 0.18 8.50
CA HIS A 243 -8.16 0.16 8.53
C HIS A 243 -7.61 -0.83 7.49
N MET A 244 -8.05 -2.09 7.55
CA MET A 244 -7.61 -3.14 6.61
C MET A 244 -7.90 -2.75 5.16
N VAL A 245 -9.13 -2.32 4.86
CA VAL A 245 -9.55 -1.93 3.50
C VAL A 245 -8.70 -0.77 2.99
N THR A 246 -8.51 0.28 3.80
CA THR A 246 -7.73 1.46 3.42
C THR A 246 -6.28 1.10 3.16
N MET A 247 -5.67 0.29 4.04
CA MET A 247 -4.28 -0.15 3.90
C MET A 247 -4.06 -0.96 2.61
N VAL A 248 -4.94 -1.90 2.29
CA VAL A 248 -4.81 -2.73 1.08
C VAL A 248 -5.05 -1.92 -0.19
N ILE A 249 -6.07 -1.05 -0.23
CA ILE A 249 -6.34 -0.19 -1.39
C ILE A 249 -5.13 0.73 -1.66
N MET A 250 -4.61 1.36 -0.61
CA MET A 250 -3.48 2.29 -0.78
C MET A 250 -2.20 1.55 -1.18
N ALA A 251 -1.88 0.41 -0.55
CA ALA A 251 -0.72 -0.40 -0.91
C ALA A 251 -0.77 -0.86 -2.37
N THR A 252 -1.95 -1.32 -2.83
CA THR A 252 -2.13 -1.79 -4.21
C THR A 252 -2.10 -0.65 -5.23
N ARG A 253 -2.61 0.55 -4.91
CA ARG A 253 -2.50 1.74 -5.77
C ARG A 253 -1.06 2.23 -5.89
N VAL A 254 -0.34 2.28 -4.76
CA VAL A 254 1.10 2.64 -4.76
C VAL A 254 1.91 1.64 -5.57
N TYR A 255 1.59 0.34 -5.47
CA TYR A 255 2.23 -0.69 -6.28
C TYR A 255 1.96 -0.48 -7.78
N ARG A 256 0.70 -0.29 -8.19
CA ARG A 256 0.32 -0.10 -9.60
C ARG A 256 0.94 1.14 -10.23
N ASN A 257 0.85 2.29 -9.56
CA ASN A 257 1.44 3.54 -10.04
C ASN A 257 2.95 3.40 -10.27
N LEU A 258 3.66 2.72 -9.35
CA LEU A 258 5.08 2.45 -9.52
C LEU A 258 5.33 1.46 -10.67
N PHE A 259 4.49 0.44 -10.80
CA PHE A 259 4.63 -0.56 -11.85
C PHE A 259 4.45 0.05 -13.25
N GLU A 260 3.47 0.93 -13.43
CA GLU A 260 3.22 1.67 -14.66
C GLU A 260 4.33 2.67 -14.99
N TYR A 261 4.87 3.35 -13.97
CA TYR A 261 6.02 4.24 -14.16
C TYR A 261 7.27 3.51 -14.68
N ILE A 262 7.52 2.29 -14.18
CA ILE A 262 8.69 1.49 -14.58
C ILE A 262 8.47 0.79 -15.92
N ASN A 263 7.25 0.35 -16.19
CA ASN A 263 6.90 -0.32 -17.44
C ASN A 263 5.79 0.49 -18.13
N PRO A 264 6.13 1.65 -18.73
CA PRO A 264 5.17 2.36 -19.54
C PRO A 264 4.79 1.43 -20.68
N THR A 265 3.59 0.84 -20.63
CA THR A 265 3.01 0.22 -21.80
C THR A 265 2.94 1.33 -22.82
N TYR A 266 3.50 1.10 -24.00
CA TYR A 266 3.31 2.00 -25.12
C TYR A 266 1.83 1.96 -25.49
N HIS A 267 1.00 2.67 -24.74
CA HIS A 267 -0.33 3.01 -25.16
C HIS A 267 -0.13 4.03 -26.27
N PRO A 268 -0.56 3.76 -27.51
CA PRO A 268 -0.71 4.80 -28.51
C PRO A 268 -1.87 5.70 -28.05
N ARG A 269 -1.66 6.50 -27.02
CA ARG A 269 -2.56 7.59 -26.66
C ARG A 269 -1.90 8.86 -27.14
N LEU A 270 -2.47 9.30 -28.26
CA LEU A 270 -2.55 10.64 -28.85
C LEU A 270 -1.26 11.47 -28.78
N PRO A 271 -0.77 11.96 -29.92
CA PRO A 271 0.33 12.91 -29.91
C PRO A 271 0.03 14.01 -28.88
N PRO A 272 1.05 14.47 -28.13
CA PRO A 272 0.89 15.63 -27.25
C PRO A 272 0.14 16.70 -28.03
N PRO A 273 -0.81 17.44 -27.42
CA PRO A 273 -1.54 18.48 -28.14
C PRO A 273 -0.50 19.30 -28.87
N GLN A 274 -0.45 19.15 -30.19
CA GLN A 274 0.42 19.96 -30.99
C GLN A 274 -0.19 21.33 -30.79
N ILE A 275 0.51 22.16 -30.02
CA ILE A 275 0.34 23.59 -30.10
C ILE A 275 0.79 23.88 -31.53
N THR A 276 -0.15 23.76 -32.45
CA THR A 276 0.01 24.16 -33.83
C THR A 276 0.19 25.66 -33.74
N ASN A 277 1.44 26.10 -33.62
CA ASN A 277 1.86 27.44 -33.95
C ASN A 277 1.75 27.60 -35.48
N THR A 278 0.58 27.34 -36.04
CA THR A 278 0.17 28.03 -37.25
C THR A 278 -0.09 29.45 -36.78
N MET A 279 0.93 30.29 -36.86
CA MET A 279 0.71 31.71 -37.06
C MET A 279 -0.08 31.84 -38.36
N PRO A 280 -1.35 32.29 -38.34
CA PRO A 280 -1.86 33.00 -39.49
C PRO A 280 -1.12 34.32 -39.51
N SER A 281 -0.44 34.61 -40.61
CA SER A 281 -0.07 35.98 -40.94
C SER A 281 -1.37 36.79 -41.03
N GLY A 282 -1.73 37.45 -39.92
CA GLY A 282 -3.04 38.10 -39.75
C GLY A 282 -3.19 38.62 -38.34
N GLN A 283 -2.87 39.90 -38.16
CA GLN A 283 -2.95 40.67 -36.93
C GLN A 283 -4.27 40.47 -36.16
N VAL A 284 -4.19 40.18 -34.86
CA VAL A 284 -5.00 40.88 -33.83
C VAL A 284 -4.13 40.97 -32.56
N GLN A 285 -3.69 42.18 -32.23
CA GLN A 285 -3.18 42.50 -30.89
C GLN A 285 -4.34 42.46 -29.90
N VAL A 286 -4.24 41.62 -28.87
CA VAL A 286 -4.99 41.81 -27.63
C VAL A 286 -3.99 42.12 -26.54
N THR A 287 -3.89 43.41 -26.23
CA THR A 287 -3.08 43.97 -25.15
C THR A 287 -3.69 43.57 -23.81
N VAL A 288 -3.03 42.68 -23.06
CA VAL A 288 -3.28 42.54 -21.62
C VAL A 288 -2.02 42.98 -20.89
N HIS A 289 -2.01 44.26 -20.54
CA HIS A 289 -1.13 44.86 -19.55
C HIS A 289 -1.40 44.21 -18.17
N LYS A 290 -0.42 43.50 -17.61
CA LYS A 290 0.06 43.79 -16.25
C LYS A 290 1.43 43.15 -15.97
N THR A 291 2.44 44.00 -16.10
CA THR A 291 3.74 44.04 -15.44
C THR A 291 3.68 43.67 -13.95
N VAL A 292 4.59 42.81 -13.49
CA VAL A 292 5.70 43.18 -12.58
C VAL A 292 6.81 42.14 -12.77
N ASP A 293 7.86 42.54 -13.49
CA ASP A 293 9.17 41.90 -13.49
C ASP A 293 9.94 42.34 -12.25
N ILE A 294 10.56 41.39 -11.54
CA ILE A 294 11.69 41.67 -10.65
C ILE A 294 12.91 41.11 -11.34
N ASP A 295 13.66 42.03 -11.93
CA ASP A 295 14.94 41.81 -12.58
C ASP A 295 16.02 41.70 -11.49
N LEU A 296 16.64 40.53 -11.37
CA LEU A 296 17.87 40.36 -10.60
C LEU A 296 18.89 39.70 -11.52
N GLY A 297 19.50 40.56 -12.33
CA GLY A 297 20.63 40.22 -13.17
C GLY A 297 21.83 39.77 -12.34
N LEU A 298 22.25 38.53 -12.56
CA LEU A 298 23.61 38.08 -12.32
C LEU A 298 23.90 36.92 -13.27
N HIS A 299 24.33 37.30 -14.48
CA HIS A 299 25.08 36.43 -15.37
C HIS A 299 26.49 36.27 -14.78
N PRO A 300 27.02 35.04 -14.71
CA PRO A 300 28.24 34.82 -15.46
C PRO A 300 28.07 33.63 -16.41
N SER A 301 28.57 33.85 -17.62
CA SER A 301 28.84 32.85 -18.64
C SER A 301 29.63 31.68 -18.05
N VAL A 302 29.01 30.49 -18.00
CA VAL A 302 29.70 29.23 -17.80
C VAL A 302 29.86 28.58 -19.17
N SER A 303 31.12 28.51 -19.63
CA SER A 303 31.55 27.85 -20.85
C SER A 303 31.15 26.38 -20.88
N ASP A 304 30.70 25.92 -22.06
CA ASP A 304 30.43 24.53 -22.44
C ASP A 304 31.70 23.65 -22.53
N ALA A 305 32.48 23.58 -21.45
CA ALA A 305 33.70 22.78 -21.41
C ALA A 305 33.95 22.14 -20.04
N ASP A 306 32.93 21.53 -19.42
CA ASP A 306 33.18 20.53 -18.39
C ASP A 306 31.99 19.54 -18.23
N MET A 307 31.62 18.88 -19.33
CA MET A 307 30.72 17.73 -19.26
C MET A 307 31.53 16.52 -18.80
N THR A 308 31.62 16.40 -17.48
CA THR A 308 32.32 15.34 -16.76
C THR A 308 31.93 13.95 -17.25
N ARG A 309 32.96 13.09 -17.37
CA ARG A 309 32.94 11.68 -17.80
C ARG A 309 31.87 10.79 -17.13
N GLY A 310 31.25 11.24 -16.03
CA GLY A 310 30.19 10.52 -15.31
C GLY A 310 28.82 10.50 -16.01
N GLU A 311 28.49 11.49 -16.86
CA GLU A 311 27.18 11.51 -17.54
C GLU A 311 27.11 10.60 -18.78
N ARG A 312 28.25 10.22 -19.37
CA ARG A 312 28.28 9.26 -20.48
C ARG A 312 28.04 7.81 -20.03
N GLU A 313 28.50 7.42 -18.84
CA GLU A 313 28.23 6.07 -18.31
C GLU A 313 26.76 5.87 -17.91
N ALA A 314 26.05 6.95 -17.53
CA ALA A 314 24.62 6.89 -17.24
C ALA A 314 23.77 6.73 -18.51
N LYS A 315 24.22 7.26 -19.66
CA LYS A 315 23.54 7.09 -20.96
C LYS A 315 23.83 5.72 -21.60
N GLU A 316 25.02 5.16 -21.46
CA GLU A 316 25.31 3.81 -22.00
C GLU A 316 24.60 2.68 -21.25
N MET A 317 24.24 2.86 -19.97
CA MET A 317 23.39 1.88 -19.25
C MET A 317 21.91 1.91 -19.67
N GLN A 318 21.45 2.90 -20.43
CA GLN A 318 20.07 2.96 -20.94
C GLN A 318 19.88 2.33 -22.32
N PHE A 319 20.97 2.02 -23.06
CA PHE A 319 20.90 1.53 -24.45
C PHE A 319 21.34 0.06 -24.64
N VAL A 320 21.49 -0.70 -23.55
CA VAL A 320 21.61 -2.16 -23.62
C VAL A 320 20.44 -2.79 -22.87
N VAL A 321 19.25 -2.70 -23.46
CA VAL A 321 18.08 -3.58 -23.23
C VAL A 321 17.39 -3.80 -24.57
#